data_AF-A0A9P6ATR4-F1
#
_entry.id   AF-A0A9P6ATR4-F1
#
_cell.length_a   1.000
_cell.length_b   1.000
_cell.length_c   1.000
_cell.angle_alpha   90.00
_cell.angle_beta   90.00
_cell.angle_gamma   90.00
#
_symmetry.space_group_name_H-M   'P 1'
#
loop_
_entity.id
_entity.type
_entity.pdbx_description
1 polymer ?
#
loop_
_entity_poly.entity_id
_entity_poly.type
_entity_poly.pdbx_seq_one_letter_code
_entity_poly.pdbx_strand_id
1 'polypeptide(L)'
;MQEDPRIIDFRSHKESSFSTPPNVRYDQSDHDSIHNIEDLVPSFPCSLSALSSYIVTSSAVSKYVAPTPLSALLSALRGSPRAWKSRHLVLTSIVSTFSSRRTKSLPVKTNILHLFKGSFPDDREVDRLLITGFSQVFVPDDHPDIAGRQCVLKAVGHSAKGLRRDSSGSLILKGEMTWMFQCPDSSAMKEWLLSIRNVVLNDRCP
;
A
#
# COMPACT_ATOMS: atom_id res chain seq x y z
N MET A 1 65.57 -12.72 -5.00
CA MET A 1 64.65 -12.24 -3.96
C MET A 1 63.58 -11.39 -4.64
N GLN A 2 62.39 -11.95 -4.84
CA GLN A 2 61.15 -11.18 -4.96
C GLN A 2 60.01 -12.20 -4.79
N GLU A 3 59.33 -12.12 -3.65
CA GLU A 3 58.30 -13.08 -3.25
C GLU A 3 56.93 -12.73 -3.84
N ASP A 4 56.18 -13.79 -4.09
CA ASP A 4 54.89 -13.89 -4.79
C ASP A 4 53.72 -13.73 -3.79
N PRO A 5 52.73 -12.82 -4.02
CA PRO A 5 51.62 -12.64 -3.09
C PRO A 5 50.56 -13.73 -3.24
N ARG A 6 50.43 -14.52 -2.18
CA ARG A 6 49.46 -15.62 -2.00
C ARG A 6 48.01 -15.12 -2.04
N ILE A 7 47.22 -15.76 -2.90
CA ILE A 7 45.76 -15.69 -2.94
C ILE A 7 45.20 -16.33 -1.66
N ILE A 8 44.44 -15.57 -0.89
CA ILE A 8 43.71 -16.07 0.28
C ILE A 8 42.28 -16.39 -0.15
N ASP A 9 41.97 -17.67 -0.21
CA ASP A 9 40.64 -18.22 -0.48
C ASP A 9 39.83 -18.21 0.83
N PHE A 10 38.82 -17.34 0.92
CA PHE A 10 37.86 -17.31 2.04
C PHE A 10 36.63 -18.13 1.67
N ARG A 11 36.76 -19.45 1.77
CA ARG A 11 35.61 -20.35 1.70
C ARG A 11 35.59 -21.25 2.92
N SER A 12 34.55 -21.04 3.73
CA SER A 12 33.90 -22.00 4.65
C SER A 12 33.71 -21.35 6.01
N HIS A 13 32.46 -21.05 6.36
CA HIS A 13 31.89 -21.49 7.63
C HIS A 13 30.37 -21.36 7.65
N LYS A 14 29.76 -22.51 7.97
CA LYS A 14 28.54 -22.68 8.77
C LYS A 14 27.20 -22.35 8.10
N GLU A 15 26.63 -23.39 7.49
CA GLU A 15 25.19 -23.56 7.43
C GLU A 15 24.62 -23.58 8.85
N SER A 16 24.01 -22.46 9.23
CA SER A 16 23.14 -22.33 10.39
C SER A 16 21.83 -23.03 10.06
N SER A 17 21.57 -24.13 10.75
CA SER A 17 20.30 -24.84 10.75
C SER A 17 19.16 -23.88 11.11
N PHE A 18 18.37 -23.49 10.12
CA PHE A 18 17.13 -22.78 10.33
C PHE A 18 16.15 -23.72 11.04
N SER A 19 15.95 -23.49 12.33
CA SER A 19 14.81 -24.03 13.07
C SER A 19 13.54 -23.55 12.35
N THR A 20 12.77 -24.49 11.79
CA THR A 20 11.43 -24.23 11.29
C THR A 20 10.62 -23.58 12.42
N PRO A 21 10.03 -22.39 12.21
CA PRO A 21 9.18 -21.78 13.21
C PRO A 21 8.01 -22.72 13.54
N PRO A 22 7.54 -22.73 14.79
CA PRO A 22 6.39 -23.53 15.18
C PRO A 22 5.22 -23.21 14.25
N ASN A 23 4.52 -24.25 13.82
CA ASN A 23 3.34 -24.19 12.98
C ASN A 23 2.22 -23.47 13.74
N VAL A 24 2.22 -22.12 13.67
CA VAL A 24 1.15 -21.29 14.20
C VAL A 24 -0.05 -21.55 13.31
N ARG A 25 -0.96 -22.43 13.78
CA ARG A 25 -2.33 -22.46 13.28
C ARG A 25 -2.91 -21.07 13.49
N TYR A 26 -2.99 -20.28 12.42
CA TYR A 26 -3.86 -19.13 12.37
C TYR A 26 -5.27 -19.67 12.56
N ASP A 27 -5.88 -19.31 13.69
CA ASP A 27 -7.27 -19.62 13.97
C ASP A 27 -8.13 -18.93 12.91
N GLN A 28 -9.03 -19.68 12.29
CA GLN A 28 -9.79 -19.28 11.11
C GLN A 28 -10.92 -18.30 11.45
N SER A 29 -10.87 -17.71 12.64
CA SER A 29 -11.87 -16.85 13.27
C SER A 29 -11.75 -15.37 12.88
N ASP A 30 -10.67 -14.95 12.23
CA ASP A 30 -10.50 -13.58 11.71
C ASP A 30 -11.21 -13.30 10.36
N HIS A 31 -11.80 -14.32 9.74
CA HIS A 31 -12.43 -14.20 8.41
C HIS A 31 -13.82 -13.54 8.43
N ASP A 32 -14.49 -13.47 9.58
CA ASP A 32 -15.83 -12.87 9.70
C ASP A 32 -15.80 -11.33 9.71
N SER A 33 -14.66 -10.71 10.04
CA SER A 33 -14.52 -9.26 10.19
C SER A 33 -14.57 -8.49 8.86
N ILE A 34 -14.38 -9.17 7.72
CA ILE A 34 -14.26 -8.53 6.40
C ILE A 34 -15.64 -8.33 5.75
N HIS A 35 -16.65 -9.11 6.14
CA HIS A 35 -17.99 -9.14 5.50
C HIS A 35 -18.77 -7.81 5.54
N ASN A 36 -18.35 -6.85 6.37
CA ASN A 36 -19.09 -5.62 6.65
C ASN A 36 -18.38 -4.34 6.17
N ILE A 37 -17.27 -4.45 5.44
CA ILE A 37 -16.52 -3.28 4.96
C ILE A 37 -17.30 -2.54 3.85
N GLU A 38 -18.12 -3.25 3.06
CA GLU A 38 -18.86 -2.67 1.92
C GLU A 38 -19.92 -1.64 2.35
N ASP A 39 -20.50 -1.75 3.55
CA ASP A 39 -21.51 -0.82 4.05
C ASP A 39 -20.90 0.46 4.66
N LEU A 40 -19.61 0.43 5.01
CA LEU A 40 -18.94 1.51 5.74
C LEU A 40 -18.03 2.35 4.87
N VAL A 41 -17.48 1.75 3.81
CA VAL A 41 -16.61 2.43 2.87
C VAL A 41 -17.45 2.94 1.71
N PRO A 42 -17.39 4.24 1.38
CA PRO A 42 -18.05 4.76 0.19
C PRO A 42 -17.72 3.93 -1.05
N SER A 43 -18.77 3.62 -1.83
CA SER A 43 -18.65 2.77 -3.01
C SER A 43 -17.60 3.31 -3.98
N PHE A 44 -16.77 2.42 -4.52
CA PHE A 44 -15.78 2.80 -5.51
C PHE A 44 -16.44 2.97 -6.89
N PRO A 45 -16.17 4.05 -7.64
CA PRO A 45 -15.37 5.23 -7.26
C PRO A 45 -16.17 6.24 -6.43
N CYS A 46 -15.61 6.71 -5.32
CA CYS A 46 -16.22 7.73 -4.47
C CYS A 46 -15.80 9.16 -4.85
N SER A 47 -16.53 10.17 -4.35
CA SER A 47 -16.10 11.57 -4.42
C SER A 47 -15.19 11.91 -3.24
N LEU A 48 -14.32 12.90 -3.41
CA LEU A 48 -13.46 13.39 -2.33
C LEU A 48 -14.28 13.92 -1.15
N SER A 49 -15.39 14.61 -1.42
CA SER A 49 -16.32 15.13 -0.42
C SER A 49 -16.91 14.04 0.48
N ALA A 50 -17.19 12.84 -0.07
CA ALA A 50 -17.71 11.70 0.69
C ALA A 50 -16.70 11.13 1.70
N LEU A 51 -15.41 11.45 1.54
CA LEU A 51 -14.35 10.97 2.44
C LEU A 51 -14.02 11.95 3.58
N SER A 52 -14.52 13.20 3.52
CA SER A 52 -14.08 14.32 4.37
C SER A 52 -14.01 14.00 5.87
N SER A 53 -15.01 13.30 6.41
CA SER A 53 -15.06 12.92 7.84
C SER A 53 -14.07 11.84 8.26
N TYR A 54 -13.41 11.16 7.31
CA TYR A 54 -12.53 10.02 7.54
C TYR A 54 -11.07 10.29 7.17
N ILE A 55 -10.75 11.48 6.67
CA ILE A 55 -9.40 11.84 6.20
C ILE A 55 -8.45 11.92 7.39
N VAL A 56 -7.36 11.15 7.32
CA VAL A 56 -6.23 11.23 8.25
C VAL A 56 -5.17 12.19 7.73
N THR A 57 -4.78 12.03 6.46
CA THR A 57 -3.84 12.92 5.77
C THR A 57 -4.15 12.94 4.28
N SER A 58 -3.85 14.05 3.62
CA SER A 58 -4.04 14.21 2.17
C SER A 58 -3.02 15.18 1.59
N SER A 59 -2.59 14.96 0.36
CA SER A 59 -1.68 15.88 -0.33
C SER A 59 -1.67 15.67 -1.85
N ALA A 60 -1.20 16.67 -2.58
CA ALA A 60 -0.84 16.50 -3.98
C ALA A 60 0.46 15.71 -4.09
N VAL A 61 0.45 14.64 -4.88
CA VAL A 61 1.61 13.77 -5.12
C VAL A 61 1.77 13.50 -6.61
N SER A 62 2.96 13.10 -7.02
CA SER A 62 3.17 12.55 -8.36
C SER A 62 3.17 11.03 -8.29
N LYS A 63 2.15 10.38 -8.83
CA LYS A 63 2.01 8.92 -8.84
C LYS A 63 2.73 8.33 -10.05
N TYR A 64 3.57 7.32 -9.82
CA TYR A 64 4.10 6.51 -10.90
C TYR A 64 3.01 5.58 -11.46
N VAL A 65 2.88 5.58 -12.77
CA VAL A 65 2.02 4.74 -13.57
C VAL A 65 2.92 4.01 -14.55
N ALA A 66 3.16 2.73 -14.25
CA ALA A 66 3.96 1.87 -15.11
C ALA A 66 3.37 1.90 -16.54
N PRO A 67 4.21 2.12 -17.56
CA PRO A 67 3.73 2.15 -18.92
C PRO A 67 3.28 0.73 -19.33
N THR A 68 2.04 0.60 -19.77
CA THR A 68 1.61 -0.59 -20.54
C THR A 68 2.35 -0.60 -21.89
N PRO A 69 2.54 -1.76 -22.55
CA PRO A 69 3.26 -1.82 -23.83
C PRO A 69 2.74 -0.83 -24.89
N LEU A 70 1.42 -0.68 -24.96
CA LEU A 70 0.77 0.30 -25.84
C LEU A 70 1.08 1.74 -25.42
N SER A 71 0.98 2.05 -24.12
CA SER A 71 1.32 3.39 -23.62
C SER A 71 2.81 3.72 -23.75
N ALA A 72 3.69 2.71 -23.65
CA ALA A 72 5.12 2.85 -23.85
C ALA A 72 5.40 3.24 -25.30
N LEU A 73 4.79 2.53 -26.26
CA LEU A 73 4.88 2.86 -27.68
C LEU A 73 4.39 4.28 -27.98
N LEU A 74 3.22 4.66 -27.47
CA LEU A 74 2.69 6.01 -27.65
C LEU A 74 3.55 7.09 -26.99
N SER A 75 4.15 6.79 -25.83
CA SER A 75 5.03 7.71 -25.12
C SER A 75 6.36 7.92 -25.84
N ALA A 76 6.91 6.84 -26.43
CA ALA A 76 8.09 6.90 -27.28
C ALA A 76 7.85 7.77 -28.51
N LEU A 77 6.70 7.58 -29.19
CA LEU A 77 6.30 8.41 -30.35
C LEU A 77 6.11 9.89 -29.99
N ARG A 78 5.74 10.20 -28.74
CA ARG A 78 5.51 11.57 -28.26
C ARG A 78 6.71 12.18 -27.53
N GLY A 79 7.85 11.49 -27.45
CA GLY A 79 9.06 11.97 -26.80
C GLY A 79 8.89 12.33 -25.31
N SER A 80 7.88 11.77 -24.64
CA SER A 80 7.48 12.20 -23.30
C SER A 80 7.47 10.99 -22.36
N PRO A 81 8.45 10.83 -21.45
CA PRO A 81 8.45 9.80 -20.43
C PRO A 81 7.44 10.15 -19.31
N ARG A 82 6.14 10.13 -19.65
CA ARG A 82 5.01 10.50 -18.76
C ARG A 82 4.60 9.34 -17.86
N ALA A 83 5.56 8.68 -17.23
CA ALA A 83 5.27 7.64 -16.24
C ALA A 83 4.72 8.26 -14.94
N TRP A 84 5.03 9.52 -14.66
CA TRP A 84 4.61 10.21 -13.44
C TRP A 84 3.45 11.16 -13.70
N LYS A 85 2.37 11.04 -12.92
CA LYS A 85 1.15 11.87 -13.07
C LYS A 85 0.81 12.56 -11.76
N SER A 86 0.54 13.86 -11.82
CA SER A 86 0.01 14.62 -10.67
C SER A 86 -1.35 14.07 -10.27
N ARG A 87 -1.51 13.79 -8.98
CA ARG A 87 -2.69 13.19 -8.36
C ARG A 87 -2.88 13.78 -6.97
N HIS A 88 -4.08 13.60 -6.42
CA HIS A 88 -4.34 13.87 -5.02
C HIS A 88 -4.49 12.54 -4.29
N LEU A 89 -3.66 12.33 -3.27
CA LEU A 89 -3.64 11.11 -2.48
C LEU A 89 -4.28 11.41 -1.12
N VAL A 90 -5.15 10.51 -0.66
CA VAL A 90 -5.88 10.64 0.60
C VAL A 90 -5.76 9.34 1.36
N LEU A 91 -5.31 9.40 2.61
CA LEU A 91 -5.41 8.30 3.57
C LEU A 91 -6.65 8.50 4.40
N THR A 92 -7.54 7.51 4.41
CA THR A 92 -8.69 7.48 5.31
C THR A 92 -8.53 6.38 6.34
N SER A 93 -9.19 6.59 7.48
CA SER A 93 -9.35 5.59 8.52
C SER A 93 -10.81 5.54 8.96
N ILE A 94 -11.47 4.41 8.70
CA ILE A 94 -12.88 4.21 8.98
C ILE A 94 -12.97 3.21 10.12
N VAL A 95 -13.60 3.64 11.22
CA VAL A 95 -13.84 2.77 12.38
C VAL A 95 -15.28 2.26 12.31
N SER A 96 -15.41 0.96 12.17
CA SER A 96 -16.67 0.25 12.29
C SER A 96 -16.98 -0.05 13.75
N THR A 97 -18.11 0.44 14.24
CA THR A 97 -18.70 -0.05 15.49
C THR A 97 -19.92 -0.90 15.19
N PHE A 98 -19.75 -2.02 14.49
CA PHE A 98 -20.82 -3.01 14.41
C PHE A 98 -21.03 -3.62 15.79
N SER A 99 -22.07 -3.18 16.48
CA SER A 99 -22.63 -3.88 17.64
C SER A 99 -23.64 -4.90 17.12
N SER A 100 -23.18 -6.12 16.84
CA SER A 100 -24.12 -7.23 16.75
C SER A 100 -24.67 -7.47 18.17
N ARG A 101 -26.00 -7.43 18.34
CA ARG A 101 -26.66 -7.71 19.65
C ARG A 101 -26.30 -9.08 20.24
N ARG A 102 -25.66 -9.96 19.47
CA ARG A 102 -25.28 -11.33 19.89
C ARG A 102 -23.79 -11.55 20.10
N THR A 103 -22.90 -10.68 19.60
CA THR A 103 -21.46 -10.87 19.74
C THR A 103 -20.80 -9.53 20.08
N LYS A 104 -19.99 -9.50 21.14
CA LYS A 104 -19.09 -8.37 21.44
C LYS A 104 -17.99 -8.35 20.37
N SER A 105 -18.31 -7.96 19.14
CA SER A 105 -17.31 -7.73 18.11
C SER A 105 -16.55 -6.46 18.44
N LEU A 106 -15.21 -6.57 18.45
CA LEU A 106 -14.34 -5.42 18.57
C LEU A 106 -14.53 -4.48 17.37
N PRO A 107 -14.32 -3.18 17.55
CA PRO A 107 -14.40 -2.24 16.45
C PRO A 107 -13.38 -2.61 15.37
N VAL A 108 -13.84 -2.76 14.12
CA VAL A 108 -12.96 -3.06 12.98
C VAL A 108 -12.52 -1.74 12.37
N LYS A 109 -11.22 -1.47 12.38
CA LYS A 109 -10.62 -0.30 11.74
C LYS A 109 -10.18 -0.69 10.33
N THR A 110 -10.57 0.09 9.33
CA THR A 110 -10.17 -0.11 7.93
C THR A 110 -9.45 1.14 7.43
N ASN A 111 -8.26 0.95 6.89
CA ASN A 111 -7.42 2.05 6.43
C ASN A 111 -7.20 1.94 4.91
N ILE A 112 -7.42 3.05 4.20
CA ILE A 112 -7.49 3.03 2.73
C ILE A 112 -6.75 4.24 2.16
N LEU A 113 -5.91 3.97 1.16
CA LEU A 113 -5.34 5.00 0.29
C LEU A 113 -6.21 5.16 -0.95
N HIS A 114 -6.76 6.36 -1.10
CA HIS A 114 -7.58 6.78 -2.24
C HIS A 114 -6.76 7.68 -3.15
N LEU A 115 -6.84 7.45 -4.46
CA LEU A 115 -6.14 8.25 -5.46
C LEU A 115 -7.15 8.98 -6.35
N PHE A 116 -7.08 10.31 -6.38
CA PHE A 116 -7.94 11.17 -7.19
C PHE A 116 -7.14 11.85 -8.32
N LYS A 117 -7.85 12.27 -9.38
CA LYS A 117 -7.23 13.04 -10.47
C LYS A 117 -6.73 14.41 -9.99
N GLY A 118 -7.48 15.05 -9.09
CA GLY A 118 -7.18 16.33 -8.47
C GLY A 118 -7.77 16.40 -7.06
N SER A 119 -7.84 17.60 -6.50
CA SER A 119 -8.28 17.86 -5.12
C SER A 119 -9.66 18.52 -5.05
N PHE A 120 -10.47 18.47 -6.12
CA PHE A 120 -11.80 19.06 -6.08
C PHE A 120 -12.77 18.14 -5.31
N PRO A 121 -13.75 18.70 -4.57
CA PRO A 121 -14.70 17.90 -3.79
C PRO A 121 -15.45 16.83 -4.62
N ASP A 122 -15.75 17.15 -5.88
CA ASP A 122 -16.47 16.28 -6.81
C ASP A 122 -15.55 15.39 -7.66
N ASP A 123 -14.22 15.49 -7.48
CA ASP A 123 -13.29 14.62 -8.17
C ASP A 123 -13.56 13.16 -7.81
N ARG A 124 -13.58 12.32 -8.85
CA ARG A 124 -13.81 10.88 -8.72
C ARG A 124 -12.49 10.15 -8.47
N GLU A 125 -12.58 9.21 -7.55
CA GLU A 125 -11.52 8.27 -7.25
C GLU A 125 -11.13 7.48 -8.51
N VAL A 126 -9.82 7.37 -8.74
CA VAL A 126 -9.22 6.68 -9.89
C VAL A 126 -8.74 5.29 -9.49
N ASP A 127 -8.20 5.17 -8.28
CA ASP A 127 -7.62 3.94 -7.78
C ASP A 127 -7.66 3.89 -6.25
N ARG A 128 -7.63 2.68 -5.71
CA ARG A 128 -7.79 2.43 -4.27
C ARG A 128 -6.88 1.30 -3.82
N LEU A 129 -6.11 1.56 -2.76
CA LEU A 129 -5.20 0.60 -2.13
C LEU A 129 -5.61 0.41 -0.67
N LEU A 130 -5.98 -0.81 -0.31
CA LEU A 130 -6.25 -1.18 1.08
C LEU A 130 -4.93 -1.35 1.83
N ILE A 131 -4.85 -0.71 2.99
CA ILE A 131 -3.73 -0.83 3.92
C ILE A 131 -4.20 -1.70 5.08
N THR A 132 -3.47 -2.80 5.30
CA THR A 132 -3.70 -3.80 6.34
C THR A 132 -2.44 -3.97 7.19
N GLY A 133 -2.51 -4.77 8.25
CA GLY A 133 -1.33 -5.15 9.04
C GLY A 133 -0.19 -5.78 8.23
N PHE A 134 -0.45 -6.33 7.03
CA PHE A 134 0.59 -6.91 6.16
C PHE A 134 1.15 -5.93 5.12
N SER A 135 0.59 -4.73 5.06
CA SER A 135 1.04 -3.69 4.13
C SER A 135 2.41 -3.15 4.53
N GLN A 136 3.14 -2.62 3.55
CA GLN A 136 4.49 -2.12 3.74
C GLN A 136 4.65 -0.74 3.11
N VAL A 137 5.44 0.11 3.74
CA VAL A 137 5.80 1.42 3.19
C VAL A 137 7.27 1.71 3.47
N PHE A 138 8.00 2.10 2.44
CA PHE A 138 9.43 2.37 2.54
C PHE A 138 9.89 3.39 1.50
N VAL A 139 11.05 3.98 1.78
CA VAL A 139 11.79 4.81 0.83
C VAL A 139 12.65 3.86 0.00
N PRO A 140 12.48 3.81 -1.33
CA PRO A 140 13.33 2.98 -2.19
C PRO A 140 14.73 3.57 -2.31
N ASP A 141 15.77 2.76 -2.09
CA ASP A 141 17.18 3.19 -2.10
C ASP A 141 17.71 3.41 -3.53
N ASP A 142 17.42 2.49 -4.46
CA ASP A 142 17.77 2.61 -5.88
C ASP A 142 16.78 1.80 -6.74
N HIS A 143 15.93 2.48 -7.50
CA HIS A 143 15.05 1.84 -8.48
C HIS A 143 15.20 2.57 -9.82
N PRO A 144 15.35 1.86 -10.95
CA PRO A 144 15.57 2.49 -12.26
C PRO A 144 14.50 3.55 -12.60
N ASP A 145 13.26 3.30 -12.17
CA ASP A 145 12.12 4.21 -12.40
C ASP A 145 12.14 5.50 -11.57
N ILE A 146 13.06 5.63 -10.60
CA ILE A 146 13.17 6.82 -9.75
C ILE A 146 13.98 7.92 -10.43
N ALA A 147 14.88 7.61 -11.37
CA ALA A 147 15.56 8.57 -12.26
C ALA A 147 15.92 9.93 -11.60
N GLY A 148 16.58 9.91 -10.43
CA GLY A 148 17.00 11.12 -9.71
C GLY A 148 15.88 11.88 -8.98
N ARG A 149 14.65 11.36 -8.93
CA ARG A 149 13.56 11.93 -8.12
C ARG A 149 13.84 11.69 -6.64
N GLN A 150 13.75 12.76 -5.88
CA GLN A 150 13.80 12.72 -4.42
C GLN A 150 12.38 12.60 -3.83
N CYS A 151 12.29 12.25 -2.56
CA CYS A 151 11.03 12.20 -1.80
C CYS A 151 10.01 11.17 -2.35
N VAL A 152 10.50 10.03 -2.82
CA VAL A 152 9.65 8.93 -3.33
C VAL A 152 9.35 7.93 -2.23
N LEU A 153 8.10 7.48 -2.18
CA LEU A 153 7.65 6.36 -1.36
C LEU A 153 7.14 5.23 -2.23
N LYS A 154 7.40 4.01 -1.77
CA LYS A 154 6.76 2.79 -2.25
C LYS A 154 5.84 2.26 -1.16
N ALA A 155 4.56 2.15 -1.47
CA ALA A 155 3.53 1.57 -0.61
C ALA A 155 3.04 0.26 -1.25
N VAL A 156 2.96 -0.80 -0.46
CA VAL A 156 2.52 -2.13 -0.84
C VAL A 156 1.28 -2.45 -0.02
N GLY A 157 0.18 -2.78 -0.69
CA GLY A 157 -1.08 -3.13 -0.05
C GLY A 157 -1.92 -4.02 -0.97
N HIS A 158 -3.24 -4.02 -0.79
CA HIS A 158 -4.15 -4.84 -1.59
C HIS A 158 -5.01 -3.98 -2.51
N SER A 159 -5.18 -4.41 -3.77
CA SER A 159 -6.07 -3.70 -4.68
C SER A 159 -7.53 -3.87 -4.23
N ALA A 160 -8.28 -2.77 -4.13
CA ALA A 160 -9.72 -2.86 -3.87
C ALA A 160 -10.48 -3.60 -4.97
N LYS A 161 -9.96 -3.61 -6.21
CA LYS A 161 -10.53 -4.35 -7.35
C LYS A 161 -10.32 -5.87 -7.23
N GLY A 162 -9.41 -6.28 -6.35
CA GLY A 162 -9.07 -7.67 -6.08
C GLY A 162 -9.89 -8.33 -4.97
N LEU A 163 -10.81 -7.58 -4.32
CA LEU A 163 -11.77 -8.16 -3.39
C LEU A 163 -12.68 -9.14 -4.15
N ARG A 164 -12.62 -10.42 -3.78
CA ARG A 164 -13.57 -11.43 -4.23
C ARG A 164 -14.17 -12.11 -3.03
N ARG A 165 -15.47 -12.35 -3.05
CA ARG A 165 -16.10 -13.27 -2.09
C ARG A 165 -15.76 -14.70 -2.48
N ASP A 166 -15.37 -15.50 -1.51
CA ASP A 166 -15.25 -16.94 -1.67
C ASP A 166 -16.60 -17.65 -1.52
N SER A 167 -16.58 -18.98 -1.57
CA SER A 167 -17.76 -19.82 -1.40
C SER A 167 -18.38 -19.75 0.01
N SER A 168 -17.63 -19.27 1.01
CA SER A 168 -18.14 -18.98 2.36
C SER A 168 -18.72 -17.56 2.48
N GLY A 169 -18.59 -16.76 1.43
CA GLY A 169 -18.95 -15.35 1.40
C GLY A 169 -17.84 -14.42 1.90
N SER A 170 -16.73 -14.97 2.40
CA SER A 170 -15.63 -14.19 2.98
C SER A 170 -14.85 -13.48 1.89
N LEU A 171 -14.49 -12.23 2.16
CA LEU A 171 -13.74 -11.40 1.22
C LEU A 171 -12.26 -11.80 1.25
N ILE A 172 -11.83 -12.48 0.19
CA ILE A 172 -10.43 -12.79 -0.03
C ILE A 172 -9.77 -11.58 -0.68
N LEU A 173 -8.75 -11.04 -0.01
CA LEU A 173 -7.83 -10.07 -0.58
C LEU A 173 -6.91 -10.80 -1.58
N LYS A 174 -7.21 -10.72 -2.88
CA LYS A 174 -6.33 -11.23 -3.94
C LYS A 174 -5.62 -10.07 -4.63
N GLY A 175 -4.30 -10.20 -4.76
CA GLY A 175 -3.48 -9.28 -5.53
C GLY A 175 -2.84 -8.21 -4.66
N GLU A 176 -1.57 -8.43 -4.35
CA GLU A 176 -0.69 -7.38 -3.86
C GLU A 176 -0.58 -6.30 -4.96
N MET A 177 -0.71 -5.05 -4.56
CA MET A 177 -0.57 -3.91 -5.43
C MET A 177 0.49 -2.98 -4.85
N THR A 178 1.47 -2.65 -5.69
CA THR A 178 2.53 -1.71 -5.36
C THR A 178 2.21 -0.34 -5.95
N TRP A 179 2.24 0.68 -5.11
CA TRP A 179 2.15 2.07 -5.50
C TRP A 179 3.48 2.77 -5.25
N MET A 180 4.00 3.45 -6.27
CA MET A 180 5.06 4.45 -6.09
C MET A 180 4.49 5.86 -6.28
N PHE A 181 4.87 6.78 -5.40
CA PHE A 181 4.49 8.18 -5.49
C PHE A 181 5.57 9.09 -4.90
N GLN A 182 5.70 10.27 -5.48
CA GLN A 182 6.63 11.31 -5.05
C GLN A 182 5.86 12.39 -4.29
N CYS A 183 6.36 12.73 -3.11
CA CYS A 183 5.87 13.81 -2.27
C CYS A 183 6.50 15.15 -2.70
N PRO A 184 5.86 16.30 -2.40
CA PRO A 184 6.38 17.61 -2.76
C PRO A 184 7.73 17.91 -2.10
N ASP A 185 7.94 17.43 -0.88
CA ASP A 185 9.17 17.62 -0.11
C ASP A 185 9.40 16.46 0.88
N SER A 186 10.51 16.55 1.62
CA SER A 186 10.91 15.54 2.59
C SER A 186 10.05 15.53 3.86
N SER A 187 9.39 16.65 4.19
CA SER A 187 8.48 16.73 5.35
C SER A 187 7.21 15.96 5.06
N ALA A 188 6.59 16.22 3.91
CA ALA A 188 5.43 15.48 3.42
C ALA A 188 5.75 13.99 3.27
N MET A 189 6.93 13.64 2.74
CA MET A 189 7.36 12.23 2.67
C MET A 189 7.40 11.57 4.05
N LYS A 190 7.98 12.22 5.06
CA LYS A 190 8.05 11.69 6.43
C LYS A 190 6.64 11.57 7.03
N GLU A 191 5.78 12.55 6.82
CA GLU A 191 4.38 12.52 7.28
C GLU A 191 3.63 11.32 6.69
N TRP A 192 3.72 11.09 5.38
CA TRP A 192 3.11 9.93 4.71
C TRP A 192 3.66 8.61 5.23
N LEU A 193 4.99 8.52 5.37
CA LEU A 193 5.65 7.33 5.88
C LEU A 193 5.17 6.99 7.31
N LEU A 194 5.11 7.99 8.19
CA LEU A 194 4.64 7.82 9.57
C LEU A 194 3.15 7.50 9.62
N SER A 195 2.32 8.19 8.84
CA SER A 195 0.87 7.98 8.83
C SER A 195 0.52 6.55 8.41
N ILE A 196 1.14 6.04 7.33
CA ILE A 196 0.92 4.68 6.85
C ILE A 196 1.50 3.66 7.85
N ARG A 197 2.70 3.90 8.41
CA ARG A 197 3.28 3.00 9.43
C ARG A 197 2.42 2.90 10.68
N ASN A 198 1.92 4.02 11.19
CA ASN A 198 1.06 4.04 12.37
C ASN A 198 -0.23 3.25 12.13
N VAL A 199 -0.79 3.36 10.93
CA VAL A 199 -1.92 2.54 10.50
C VAL A 199 -1.57 1.04 10.54
N VAL A 200 -0.46 0.63 9.92
CA VAL A 200 -0.04 -0.78 9.85
C VAL A 200 0.26 -1.35 11.24
N LEU A 201 0.88 -0.56 12.12
CA LEU A 201 1.22 -0.98 13.49
C LEU A 201 -0.03 -1.14 14.35
N ASN A 202 -1.00 -0.23 14.23
CA ASN A 202 -2.26 -0.30 14.97
C ASN A 202 -3.11 -1.50 14.55
N ASP A 203 -3.00 -1.96 13.30
CA ASP A 203 -3.71 -3.16 12.83
C ASP A 203 -3.06 -4.48 13.33
N ARG A 204 -1.82 -4.44 13.85
CA ARG A 204 -1.10 -5.64 14.35
C ARG A 204 -1.27 -5.89 15.85
N CYS A 205 -1.74 -4.91 16.60
CA CYS A 205 -1.98 -5.02 18.05
C CYS A 205 -3.48 -4.91 18.33
N PRO A 206 -4.20 -6.04 18.42
CA PRO A 206 -5.56 -6.06 18.97
C PRO A 206 -5.59 -5.76 20.47
#